data_AF-A0A1D8AFI7-F1
#
_entry.id   AF-A0A1D8AFI7-F1
#
_cell.length_a   1.000
_cell.length_b   1.000
_cell.length_c   1.000
_cell.angle_alpha   90.00
_cell.angle_beta   90.00
_cell.angle_gamma   90.00
#
_symmetry.space_group_name_H-M   'P 1'
#
loop_
_entity.id
_entity.type
_entity.pdbx_description
1 polymer ?
#
loop_
_entity_poly.entity_id
_entity_poly.type
_entity_poly.pdbx_seq_one_letter_code
_entity_poly.pdbx_strand_id
1 'polypeptide(L)' 'MSLLCLIGRHRPSAVSLTYGKDGDYLALCEVCAVPLARHRTGGWHAVRPLAHAPLGNIVTDTAHNL' A
#
# COMPACT_ATOMS: atom_id res chain seq x y z
N MET A 1 18.48 -0.46 0.97
CA MET A 1 18.08 -0.83 2.35
C MET A 1 18.60 0.22 3.32
N SER A 2 17.72 0.90 4.05
CA SER A 2 18.09 1.92 5.06
C SER A 2 18.00 1.33 6.46
N LEU A 3 18.88 1.76 7.38
CA LEU A 3 18.85 1.36 8.79
C LEU A 3 17.51 1.68 9.47
N LEU A 4 16.84 2.75 9.04
CA LEU A 4 15.52 3.13 9.55
C LEU A 4 14.46 2.04 9.30
N CYS A 5 14.56 1.33 8.17
CA CYS A 5 13.65 0.25 7.85
C CYS A 5 13.84 -0.96 8.78
N LEU A 6 15.06 -1.21 9.27
CA LEU A 6 15.35 -2.31 10.19
C LEU A 6 14.71 -2.11 11.57
N ILE A 7 14.56 -0.85 11.98
CA ILE A 7 13.87 -0.48 13.24
C ILE A 7 12.37 -0.20 13.03
N GLY A 8 11.80 -0.59 11.88
CA GLY A 8 10.37 -0.44 11.58
C GLY A 8 9.93 0.96 11.16
N ARG A 9 10.85 1.90 10.93
CA ARG A 9 10.54 3.26 10.49
C ARG A 9 10.57 3.34 8.97
N HIS A 10 9.40 3.23 8.37
CA HIS A 10 9.24 3.21 6.91
C HIS A 10 8.70 4.54 6.38
N ARG A 11 9.21 4.95 5.22
CA ARG A 11 8.71 6.09 4.46
C ARG A 11 7.79 5.57 3.33
N PRO A 12 6.51 5.95 3.30
CA PRO A 12 5.58 5.56 2.24
C PRO A 12 5.93 6.26 0.93
N SER A 13 5.93 5.49 -0.16
CA SER A 13 6.16 5.99 -1.51
C SER A 13 4.87 6.57 -2.09
N ALA A 14 4.90 7.85 -2.42
CA ALA A 14 3.76 8.57 -2.99
C ALA A 14 3.30 7.97 -4.34
N VAL A 15 4.23 7.43 -5.13
CA VAL A 15 3.92 6.83 -6.45
C VAL A 15 3.27 5.44 -6.34
N SER A 16 3.31 4.82 -5.16
CA SER A 16 2.68 3.52 -4.90
C SER A 16 1.42 3.63 -4.04
N LEU A 17 0.99 4.86 -3.72
CA LEU A 17 -0.13 5.11 -2.83
C LEU A 17 -1.43 4.68 -3.50
N THR A 18 -2.18 3.81 -2.84
CA THR A 18 -3.50 3.36 -3.28
C THR A 18 -4.51 3.44 -2.14
N TYR A 19 -5.78 3.43 -2.50
CA TYR A 19 -6.89 3.44 -1.54
C TYR A 19 -7.50 2.04 -1.45
N GLY A 20 -7.64 1.54 -0.23
CA GLY A 20 -8.25 0.26 0.09
C GLY A 20 -9.77 0.35 0.25
N LYS A 21 -10.42 -0.81 0.24
CA LYS A 21 -11.89 -0.94 0.26
C LYS A 21 -12.53 -0.36 1.53
N ASP A 22 -11.84 -0.45 2.66
CA ASP A 22 -12.36 -0.01 3.97
C ASP A 22 -11.98 1.44 4.31
N GLY A 23 -11.44 2.16 3.32
CA GLY A 23 -11.02 3.53 3.46
C GLY A 23 -9.63 3.73 4.03
N ASP A 24 -8.84 2.67 4.04
CA ASP A 24 -7.43 2.68 4.43
C ASP A 24 -6.55 3.03 3.24
N TYR A 25 -5.35 3.55 3.52
CA TYR A 25 -4.34 3.80 2.51
C TYR A 25 -3.31 2.69 2.52
N LEU A 26 -2.91 2.25 1.33
CA LEU A 26 -1.83 1.29 1.14
C LEU A 26 -0.71 1.95 0.34
N ALA A 27 0.54 1.64 0.68
CA ALA A 27 1.70 2.08 -0.08
C ALA A 27 2.85 1.08 0.10
N LEU A 28 3.86 1.16 -0.73
CA LEU A 28 5.14 0.49 -0.51
C LEU A 28 6.13 1.44 0.14
N CYS A 29 7.03 0.92 0.96
CA CYS A 29 8.15 1.71 1.44
C CYS A 29 9.08 2.09 0.28
N GLU A 30 9.47 3.37 0.17
CA GLU A 30 10.38 3.87 -0.89
C GLU A 30 11.72 3.11 -0.95
N VAL A 31 12.19 2.59 0.18
CA VAL A 31 13.56 2.05 0.29
C VAL A 31 13.62 0.53 0.35
N CYS A 32 12.68 -0.12 1.03
CA CYS A 32 12.69 -1.58 1.23
C CYS A 32 11.49 -2.30 0.60
N ALA A 33 10.59 -1.56 -0.05
CA ALA A 33 9.38 -2.08 -0.70
C ALA A 33 8.46 -2.92 0.22
N VAL A 34 8.62 -2.84 1.55
CA VAL A 34 7.67 -3.47 2.46
C VAL A 34 6.30 -2.80 2.31
N PRO A 35 5.21 -3.57 2.26
CA PRO A 35 3.87 -3.01 2.28
C PRO A 35 3.61 -2.23 3.55
N LEU A 36 2.98 -1.07 3.40
CA LEU A 36 2.57 -0.19 4.48
C LEU A 36 1.07 0.04 4.38
N ALA A 37 0.40 0.09 5.53
CA ALA A 37 -0.99 0.50 5.63
C ALA A 37 -1.12 1.71 6.57
N ARG A 38 -2.17 2.50 6.34
CA ARG A 38 -2.56 3.62 7.20
C ARG A 38 -4.07 3.70 7.25
N HIS A 39 -4.63 3.57 8.46
CA HIS A 39 -6.03 3.90 8.73
C HIS A 39 -6.28 5.40 8.59
N ARG A 40 -7.52 5.79 8.30
CA ARG A 40 -7.95 7.18 8.01
C ARG A 40 -7.36 8.27 8.92
N THR A 41 -7.22 8.01 10.21
CA THR A 41 -6.73 8.98 11.20
C THR A 41 -5.39 8.57 11.84
N GLY A 42 -4.76 7.50 11.36
CA GLY A 42 -3.58 6.90 11.98
C GLY A 42 -2.26 7.25 11.31
N GLY A 43 -1.19 6.62 11.81
CA GLY A 43 0.14 6.61 11.18
C GLY A 43 0.33 5.43 10.23
N TRP A 44 1.39 5.48 9.43
CA TRP A 44 1.82 4.38 8.59
C TRP A 44 2.45 3.26 9.42
N HIS A 45 2.08 2.03 9.15
CA HIS A 45 2.65 0.83 9.78
C HIS A 45 2.92 -0.24 8.72
N ALA A 46 3.97 -1.04 8.94
CA ALA A 46 4.29 -2.14 8.05
C ALA A 46 3.24 -3.25 8.17
N VAL A 47 2.84 -3.82 7.04
CA VAL A 47 1.92 -4.95 6.97
C VAL A 47 2.55 -6.09 6.17
N ARG A 48 2.04 -7.30 6.39
CA ARG A 48 2.46 -8.46 5.60
C ARG A 48 2.03 -8.26 4.14
N PRO A 49 2.80 -8.80 3.18
CA PRO A 49 2.34 -8.88 1.80
C PRO A 49 0.93 -9.45 1.75
N LEU A 50 0.05 -8.77 1.03
CA LEU A 50 -1.26 -9.31 0.73
C LEU A 50 -1.02 -10.65 0.04
N ALA A 51 -1.42 -11.74 0.69
CA ALA A 51 -1.44 -13.04 0.05
C ALA A 51 -2.26 -12.87 -1.23
N HIS A 52 -1.73 -13.38 -2.35
CA HIS A 52 -2.31 -13.29 -3.68
C HIS A 52 -3.83 -13.47 -3.64
N ALA A 53 -4.58 -12.37 -3.68
CA ALA A 53 -6.00 -12.41 -3.95
C ALA A 53 -6.14 -12.64 -5.46
N PRO A 54 -6.94 -13.62 -5.91
CA PRO A 54 -7.12 -13.86 -7.34
C PRO A 54 -7.53 -12.55 -8.03
N LEU A 55 -6.87 -12.26 -9.14
CA LEU A 55 -6.95 -11.04 -9.96
C LEU A 55 -8.33 -10.81 -10.61
N GLY A 56 -9.41 -10.89 -9.85
CA GLY A 56 -10.77 -10.72 -10.37
C GLY A 56 -11.25 -9.27 -10.47
N ASN A 57 -10.61 -8.33 -9.76
CA ASN A 57 -11.30 -7.08 -9.40
C ASN A 57 -10.49 -5.80 -9.69
N ILE A 58 -9.29 -5.87 -10.28
CA ILE A 58 -8.45 -4.69 -10.53
C ILE A 58 -8.64 -4.12 -11.96
N VAL A 59 -9.29 -4.85 -12.87
CA VAL A 59 -9.35 -4.48 -14.31
C VAL A 59 -10.69 -3.89 -14.78
N THR A 60 -11.77 -3.93 -14.00
CA THR A 60 -13.09 -3.48 -14.48
C THR A 60 -13.55 -2.17 -13.83
N ASP A 61 -12.83 -1.06 -14.04
CA ASP A 61 -13.46 0.26 -13.85
C ASP A 61 -12.90 1.37 -14.77
N THR A 62 -12.32 0.99 -15.92
CA THR A 62 -11.86 1.95 -16.95
C THR A 62 -12.47 1.72 -18.33
N ALA A 63 -13.61 1.03 -18.43
CA ALA A 63 -14.25 0.74 -19.72
C ALA A 63 -15.76 1.05 -19.80
N HIS A 64 -16.25 2.08 -19.10
CA HIS A 64 -17.58 2.66 -19.37
C HIS A 64 -17.45 4.17 -19.58
N ASN A 65 -16.98 4.58 -20.76
CA ASN A 65 -17.35 5.83 -21.43
C ASN A 65 -16.60 5.93 -22.77
N LEU A 66 -17.06 5.15 -23.75
CA LEU A 66 -17.06 5.48 -25.18
C LEU A 66 -18.31 4.86 -25.81
#